data_AF-A0A7W0N208-F1
#
_entry.id   AF-A0A7W0N208-F1
#
_cell.length_a   1.000
_cell.length_b   1.000
_cell.length_c   1.000
_cell.angle_alpha   90.00
_cell.angle_beta   90.00
_cell.angle_gamma   90.00
#
_symmetry.space_group_name_H-M   'P 1'
#
loop_
_entity.id
_entity.type
_entity.pdbx_description
1 polymer ?
#
loop_
_entity_poly.entity_id
_entity_poly.type
_entity_poly.pdbx_seq_one_letter_code
_entity_poly.pdbx_strand_id
1 'polypeptide(L)'
;MLSLRRGAVSAVRERLDGLVRLEVDGAACIAYPRLTGPVAEGDEVIVNVQAGVLGLGSGGFDVLLANLTRGLDLPPEPAAHVMELPYTPLQYAVRHAEEDGGLAETLGGLPVVCCTLHSQLAPVCAGIGAELRVAYVQITGGALPLSLSDSVRVLKERGLLGTAIAAAPCLDGDVQCVGVASALAWAVGQGFEVVVCAVGPGIVGTGTRLGHGGLAAAEAANAASALGGSPILAARVSEGDPRERHRGVSHHTRSALELCLGDVTVAWPASLDAPAWLESREEVDTDGWRAACAGLPLEHMGRGPDEDPAFFAAAYAAGVLARDRVV
;
A
#
# COMPACT_ATOMS: atom_id res chain seq x y z
N MET A 1 12.17 -2.35 -21.86
CA MET A 1 11.62 -1.44 -22.90
C MET A 1 10.11 -1.40 -22.72
N LEU A 2 9.45 -0.28 -23.03
CA LEU A 2 7.99 -0.21 -22.98
C LEU A 2 7.39 -0.95 -24.18
N SER A 3 6.38 -1.78 -23.94
CA SER A 3 5.57 -2.41 -25.00
C SER A 3 4.30 -1.61 -25.16
N LEU A 4 4.24 -0.79 -26.21
CA LEU A 4 3.18 0.18 -26.42
C LEU A 4 2.33 -0.17 -27.63
N ARG A 5 1.06 0.18 -27.56
CA ARG A 5 0.09 0.01 -28.65
C ARG A 5 -0.83 1.23 -28.73
N ARG A 6 -1.19 1.63 -29.95
CA ARG A 6 -2.27 2.60 -30.20
C ARG A 6 -3.60 1.86 -30.30
N GLY A 7 -4.66 2.43 -29.75
CA GLY A 7 -6.00 1.84 -29.78
C GLY A 7 -7.10 2.87 -29.55
N ALA A 8 -8.35 2.41 -29.58
CA ALA A 8 -9.51 3.24 -29.26
C ALA A 8 -10.21 2.74 -27.99
N VAL A 9 -10.64 3.66 -27.13
CA VAL A 9 -11.45 3.32 -25.95
C VAL A 9 -12.80 2.80 -26.42
N SER A 10 -13.03 1.50 -26.20
CA SER A 10 -14.23 0.81 -26.67
C SER A 10 -15.36 0.79 -25.64
N ALA A 11 -15.03 0.89 -24.34
CA ALA A 11 -16.01 0.97 -23.27
C ALA A 11 -15.41 1.65 -22.03
N VAL A 12 -16.20 2.43 -21.30
CA VAL A 12 -15.86 2.85 -19.92
C VAL A 12 -16.69 2.03 -18.94
N ARG A 13 -16.03 1.21 -18.13
CA ARG A 13 -16.69 0.26 -17.22
C ARG A 13 -17.00 0.89 -15.87
N GLU A 14 -16.07 1.65 -15.33
CA GLU A 14 -16.20 2.25 -14.01
C GLU A 14 -15.37 3.52 -13.91
N ARG A 15 -15.92 4.54 -13.24
CA ARG A 15 -15.20 5.78 -12.90
C ARG A 15 -15.14 5.90 -11.39
N LEU A 16 -13.93 5.92 -10.87
CA LEU A 16 -13.62 6.12 -9.46
C LEU A 16 -12.81 7.42 -9.33
N ASP A 17 -12.67 7.91 -8.11
CA ASP A 17 -11.75 9.01 -7.86
C ASP A 17 -10.30 8.57 -8.15
N GLY A 18 -9.61 9.31 -9.02
CA GLY A 18 -8.23 9.02 -9.47
C GLY A 18 -8.04 7.84 -10.43
N LEU A 19 -9.04 6.97 -10.62
CA LEU A 19 -8.92 5.74 -11.43
C LEU A 19 -10.14 5.53 -12.35
N VAL A 20 -9.90 5.10 -13.58
CA VAL A 20 -10.95 4.64 -14.50
C VAL A 20 -10.63 3.23 -14.96
N ARG A 21 -11.62 2.32 -14.86
CA ARG A 21 -11.56 1.00 -15.48
C ARG A 21 -12.29 1.06 -16.81
N LEU A 22 -11.62 0.66 -17.88
CA LEU A 22 -12.10 0.81 -19.25
C LEU A 22 -11.62 -0.34 -20.13
N GLU A 23 -12.02 -0.32 -21.40
CA GLU A 23 -11.53 -1.22 -22.43
C GLU A 23 -10.95 -0.43 -23.60
N VAL A 24 -9.85 -0.94 -24.17
CA VAL A 24 -9.22 -0.40 -25.38
C VAL A 24 -9.19 -1.50 -26.43
N ASP A 25 -9.99 -1.33 -27.48
CA ASP A 25 -10.25 -2.36 -28.50
C ASP A 25 -10.70 -3.71 -27.89
N GLY A 26 -11.52 -3.64 -26.84
CA GLY A 26 -12.04 -4.80 -26.11
C GLY A 26 -11.10 -5.41 -25.07
N ALA A 27 -9.85 -4.93 -24.95
CA ALA A 27 -8.93 -5.39 -23.91
C ALA A 27 -9.08 -4.57 -22.62
N ALA A 28 -9.09 -5.24 -21.46
CA ALA A 28 -9.19 -4.59 -20.15
C ALA A 28 -8.01 -3.63 -19.93
N CYS A 29 -8.31 -2.41 -19.49
CA CYS A 29 -7.36 -1.34 -19.31
C CYS A 29 -7.72 -0.48 -18.10
N ILE A 30 -6.71 0.11 -17.46
CA ILE A 30 -6.90 1.16 -16.46
C ILE A 30 -6.29 2.48 -16.92
N ALA A 31 -6.88 3.59 -16.48
CA ALA A 31 -6.32 4.92 -16.63
C ALA A 31 -6.29 5.66 -15.30
N TYR A 32 -5.34 6.57 -15.16
CA TYR A 32 -5.21 7.49 -14.03
C TYR A 32 -5.48 8.91 -14.52
N PRO A 33 -6.75 9.39 -14.53
CA PRO A 33 -7.09 10.65 -15.19
C PRO A 33 -6.38 11.88 -14.61
N ARG A 34 -5.88 11.83 -13.37
CA ARG A 34 -5.05 12.87 -12.78
C ARG A 34 -3.70 13.00 -13.49
N LEU A 35 -3.21 11.93 -14.12
CA LEU A 35 -1.98 11.90 -14.92
C LEU A 35 -2.23 12.00 -16.43
N THR A 36 -3.26 11.30 -16.92
CA THR A 36 -3.49 11.09 -18.36
C THR A 36 -4.70 11.83 -18.91
N GLY A 37 -5.43 12.53 -18.04
CA GLY A 37 -6.59 13.33 -18.40
C GLY A 37 -7.89 12.53 -18.47
N PRO A 38 -9.01 13.22 -18.72
CA PRO A 38 -10.30 12.56 -18.81
C PRO A 38 -10.32 11.55 -19.98
N VAL A 39 -11.10 10.48 -19.82
CA VAL A 39 -11.25 9.41 -20.82
C VAL A 39 -12.72 9.21 -21.13
N ALA A 40 -13.07 8.97 -22.40
CA ALA A 40 -14.39 8.49 -22.79
C ALA A 40 -14.31 7.59 -24.04
N GLU A 41 -15.41 6.90 -24.32
CA GLU A 41 -15.51 6.03 -25.50
C GLU A 41 -15.21 6.79 -26.81
N GLY A 42 -14.54 6.11 -27.73
CA GLY A 42 -14.06 6.67 -28.99
C GLY A 42 -12.72 7.41 -28.87
N ASP A 43 -12.17 7.61 -27.67
CA ASP A 43 -10.85 8.23 -27.52
C ASP A 43 -9.76 7.39 -28.14
N GLU A 44 -8.87 8.08 -28.84
CA GLU A 44 -7.64 7.51 -29.33
C GLU A 44 -6.56 7.58 -28.24
N VAL A 45 -5.95 6.44 -27.93
CA VAL A 45 -5.04 6.31 -26.79
C VAL A 45 -3.78 5.52 -27.15
N ILE A 46 -2.71 5.75 -26.39
CA ILE A 46 -1.55 4.86 -26.29
C ILE A 46 -1.66 4.10 -24.98
N VAL A 47 -1.51 2.78 -25.02
CA VAL A 47 -1.53 1.90 -23.86
C VAL A 47 -0.23 1.12 -23.73
N ASN A 48 0.17 0.84 -22.49
CA ASN A 48 1.20 -0.14 -22.15
C ASN A 48 0.54 -1.52 -21.98
N VAL A 49 0.97 -2.49 -22.79
CA VAL A 49 0.36 -3.82 -22.86
C VAL A 49 1.16 -4.91 -22.15
N GLN A 50 2.28 -4.54 -21.53
CA GLN A 50 3.28 -5.52 -21.08
C GLN A 50 2.73 -6.51 -20.05
N ALA A 51 1.90 -6.03 -19.11
CA ALA A 51 1.39 -6.87 -18.05
C ALA A 51 0.38 -7.92 -18.57
N GLY A 52 -0.46 -7.53 -19.53
CA GLY A 52 -1.35 -8.44 -20.27
C GLY A 52 -0.56 -9.46 -21.10
N VAL A 53 0.46 -9.02 -21.84
CA VAL A 53 1.32 -9.91 -22.65
C VAL A 53 2.04 -10.96 -21.79
N LEU A 54 2.49 -10.58 -20.59
CA LEU A 54 3.15 -11.47 -19.65
C LEU A 54 2.16 -12.38 -18.87
N GLY A 55 0.85 -12.15 -18.99
CA GLY A 55 -0.16 -12.89 -18.25
C GLY A 55 0.00 -12.75 -16.74
N LEU A 56 0.40 -11.56 -16.26
CA LEU A 56 0.54 -11.32 -14.82
C LEU A 56 -0.83 -11.46 -14.15
N GLY A 57 -0.92 -12.16 -13.02
CA GLY A 57 -2.19 -12.39 -12.31
C GLY A 57 -2.81 -11.07 -11.81
N SER A 58 -2.31 -10.56 -10.68
CA SER A 58 -2.72 -9.27 -10.11
C SER A 58 -2.13 -8.12 -10.94
N GLY A 59 -2.66 -7.87 -12.13
CA GLY A 59 -2.15 -6.85 -13.05
C GLY A 59 -2.29 -7.17 -14.53
N GLY A 60 -3.01 -8.23 -14.92
CA GLY A 60 -3.19 -8.65 -16.33
C GLY A 60 -4.05 -7.73 -17.18
N PHE A 61 -3.99 -6.43 -16.97
CA PHE A 61 -4.68 -5.39 -17.74
C PHE A 61 -3.66 -4.42 -18.36
N ASP A 62 -4.08 -3.77 -19.44
CA ASP A 62 -3.32 -2.69 -20.05
C ASP A 62 -3.34 -1.44 -19.15
N VAL A 63 -2.35 -0.57 -19.28
CA VAL A 63 -2.31 0.72 -18.57
C VAL A 63 -2.27 1.84 -19.60
N LEU A 64 -3.25 2.75 -19.55
CA LEU A 64 -3.29 3.92 -20.43
C LEU A 64 -2.07 4.80 -20.15
N LEU A 65 -1.27 5.03 -21.18
CA LEU A 65 -0.07 5.86 -21.14
C LEU A 65 -0.38 7.32 -21.52
N ALA A 66 -1.14 7.52 -22.60
CA ALA A 66 -1.52 8.84 -23.08
C ALA A 66 -2.87 8.81 -23.80
N ASN A 67 -3.69 9.83 -23.59
CA ASN A 67 -4.92 10.05 -24.35
C ASN A 67 -4.69 11.13 -25.42
N LEU A 68 -4.71 10.74 -26.69
CA LEU A 68 -4.37 11.58 -27.84
C LEU A 68 -5.54 12.45 -28.31
N THR A 69 -6.75 12.18 -27.83
CA THR A 69 -7.95 12.95 -28.19
C THR A 69 -8.21 14.11 -27.24
N ARG A 70 -8.02 13.92 -25.92
CA ARG A 70 -8.33 14.95 -24.91
C ARG A 70 -7.41 15.02 -23.69
N GLY A 71 -6.38 14.19 -23.61
CA GLY A 71 -5.44 14.18 -22.49
C GLY A 71 -4.22 15.10 -22.66
N LEU A 72 -4.02 15.67 -23.86
CA LEU A 72 -2.80 16.43 -24.18
C LEU A 72 -2.82 17.88 -23.66
N ASP A 73 -3.98 18.40 -23.30
CA ASP A 73 -4.16 19.79 -22.85
C ASP A 73 -4.39 19.91 -21.33
N LEU A 74 -3.93 18.91 -20.56
CA LEU A 74 -3.97 18.96 -19.10
C LEU A 74 -3.14 20.14 -18.58
N PRO A 75 -3.73 21.06 -17.79
CA PRO A 75 -2.94 22.09 -17.15
C PRO A 75 -2.05 21.47 -16.07
N PRO A 76 -0.85 22.03 -15.83
CA PRO A 76 -0.04 21.64 -14.69
C PRO A 76 -0.77 21.97 -13.39
N GLU A 77 -0.47 21.24 -12.33
CA GLU A 77 -0.98 21.55 -11.00
C GLU A 77 -0.52 22.95 -10.56
N PRO A 78 -1.45 23.84 -10.13
CA PRO A 78 -1.10 25.17 -9.69
C PRO A 78 -0.12 25.15 -8.50
N ALA A 79 0.93 25.98 -8.57
CA ALA A 79 1.96 26.12 -7.53
C ALA A 79 2.74 24.83 -7.19
N ALA A 80 2.67 23.79 -8.02
CA ALA A 80 3.52 22.61 -7.89
C ALA A 80 4.93 22.88 -8.45
N HIS A 81 5.96 22.49 -7.69
CA HIS A 81 7.35 22.68 -8.08
C HIS A 81 8.25 21.46 -7.83
N VAL A 82 7.77 20.48 -7.07
CA VAL A 82 8.47 19.22 -6.82
C VAL A 82 8.10 18.22 -7.91
N MET A 83 9.12 17.61 -8.51
CA MET A 83 8.95 16.67 -9.63
C MET A 83 8.77 15.23 -9.14
N GLU A 84 7.68 14.60 -9.56
CA GLU A 84 7.50 13.15 -9.50
C GLU A 84 8.11 12.47 -10.72
N LEU A 85 8.62 11.25 -10.50
CA LEU A 85 9.27 10.43 -11.52
C LEU A 85 10.31 11.19 -12.37
N PRO A 86 11.24 11.94 -11.74
CA PRO A 86 12.12 12.86 -12.45
C PRO A 86 12.96 12.15 -13.52
N TYR A 87 13.08 12.79 -14.68
CA TYR A 87 13.80 12.29 -15.86
C TYR A 87 13.23 11.03 -16.52
N THR A 88 12.04 10.59 -16.10
CA THR A 88 11.27 9.59 -16.84
C THR A 88 10.36 10.26 -17.86
N PRO A 89 9.89 9.54 -18.90
CA PRO A 89 8.88 10.06 -19.83
C PRO A 89 7.52 10.39 -19.20
N LEU A 90 7.32 10.07 -17.91
CA LEU A 90 6.09 10.28 -17.15
C LEU A 90 6.26 11.30 -16.02
N GLN A 91 7.32 12.11 -16.05
CA GLN A 91 7.55 13.13 -15.02
C GLN A 91 6.45 14.20 -15.03
N TYR A 92 6.04 14.65 -13.85
CA TYR A 92 5.10 15.76 -13.65
C TYR A 92 5.37 16.44 -12.31
N ALA A 93 4.90 17.67 -12.12
CA ALA A 93 5.03 18.37 -10.84
C ALA A 93 3.78 18.18 -9.99
N VAL A 94 3.96 17.98 -8.68
CA VAL A 94 2.88 17.86 -7.69
C VAL A 94 3.26 18.60 -6.41
N ARG A 95 2.28 19.18 -5.72
CA ARG A 95 2.54 19.77 -4.40
C ARG A 95 2.74 18.68 -3.34
N HIS A 96 3.72 18.92 -2.50
CA HIS A 96 4.14 18.04 -1.43
C HIS A 96 3.75 18.61 -0.07
N ALA A 97 3.35 17.74 0.86
CA ALA A 97 2.89 18.12 2.20
C ALA A 97 3.94 18.93 2.97
N GLU A 98 5.22 18.65 2.71
CA GLU A 98 6.37 19.33 3.27
C GLU A 98 6.41 20.84 2.92
N GLU A 99 5.83 21.24 1.79
CA GLU A 99 5.77 22.63 1.35
C GLU A 99 4.82 23.48 2.19
N ASP A 100 3.79 22.87 2.78
CA ASP A 100 2.76 23.55 3.58
C ASP A 100 3.15 23.68 5.07
N GLY A 101 4.23 23.02 5.48
CA GLY A 101 4.71 22.99 6.87
C GLY A 101 3.89 22.06 7.78
N GLY A 102 3.97 22.27 9.10
CA GLY A 102 3.22 21.47 10.08
C GLY A 102 3.77 20.05 10.29
N LEU A 103 5.02 19.78 9.91
CA LEU A 103 5.68 18.51 10.18
C LEU A 103 6.13 18.45 11.64
N ALA A 104 5.83 17.36 12.33
CA ALA A 104 6.36 17.11 13.66
C ALA A 104 7.87 16.79 13.61
N GLU A 105 8.63 17.26 14.59
CA GLU A 105 10.07 16.93 14.69
C GLU A 105 10.32 15.49 15.16
N THR A 106 9.36 14.93 15.92
CA THR A 106 9.41 13.56 16.44
C THR A 106 8.03 12.92 16.37
N LEU A 107 7.96 11.60 16.45
CA LEU A 107 6.69 10.86 16.47
C LEU A 107 6.11 10.68 17.88
N GLY A 108 6.86 11.01 18.94
CA GLY A 108 6.34 10.98 20.32
C GLY A 108 5.77 9.63 20.77
N GLY A 109 6.34 8.52 20.28
CA GLY A 109 5.87 7.16 20.58
C GLY A 109 4.74 6.65 19.68
N LEU A 110 4.32 7.40 18.65
CA LEU A 110 3.25 7.01 17.72
C LEU A 110 3.40 5.56 17.24
N PRO A 111 2.37 4.72 17.36
CA PRO A 111 2.37 3.38 16.78
C PRO A 111 2.43 3.43 15.25
N VAL A 112 3.42 2.75 14.66
CA VAL A 112 3.60 2.64 13.21
C VAL A 112 3.58 1.17 12.79
N VAL A 113 2.47 0.72 12.19
CA VAL A 113 2.34 -0.65 11.69
C VAL A 113 3.02 -0.77 10.33
N CYS A 114 4.02 -1.63 10.20
CA CYS A 114 4.78 -1.88 8.99
C CYS A 114 4.34 -3.21 8.36
N CYS A 115 3.74 -3.15 7.18
CA CYS A 115 3.22 -4.30 6.45
C CYS A 115 4.11 -4.63 5.25
N THR A 116 4.46 -5.91 5.12
CA THR A 116 5.23 -6.43 3.99
C THR A 116 4.38 -6.67 2.74
N LEU A 117 3.05 -6.57 2.86
CA LEU A 117 2.07 -6.78 1.80
C LEU A 117 0.88 -5.83 1.92
N HIS A 118 0.35 -5.42 0.77
CA HIS A 118 -0.86 -4.60 0.72
C HIS A 118 -2.09 -5.27 1.35
N SER A 119 -2.23 -6.60 1.18
CA SER A 119 -3.37 -7.37 1.71
C SER A 119 -3.43 -7.45 3.24
N GLN A 120 -2.39 -6.97 3.94
CA GLN A 120 -2.42 -6.83 5.40
C GLN A 120 -3.16 -5.57 5.86
N LEU A 121 -3.36 -4.58 4.97
CA LEU A 121 -3.92 -3.27 5.33
C LEU A 121 -5.33 -3.38 5.95
N ALA A 122 -6.23 -4.12 5.29
CA ALA A 122 -7.61 -4.27 5.75
C ALA A 122 -7.73 -4.93 7.14
N PRO A 123 -7.12 -6.10 7.40
CA PRO A 123 -7.17 -6.70 8.74
C PRO A 123 -6.44 -5.85 9.80
N VAL A 124 -5.34 -5.16 9.46
CA VAL A 124 -4.70 -4.20 10.39
C VAL A 124 -5.68 -3.10 10.79
N CYS A 125 -6.32 -2.43 9.83
CA CYS A 125 -7.27 -1.37 10.13
C CYS A 125 -8.49 -1.88 10.93
N ALA A 126 -8.93 -3.11 10.67
CA ALA A 126 -9.98 -3.75 11.48
C ALA A 126 -9.54 -3.98 12.94
N GLY A 127 -8.28 -4.35 13.17
CA GLY A 127 -7.71 -4.52 14.52
C GLY A 127 -7.52 -3.20 15.27
N ILE A 128 -7.20 -2.12 14.54
CA ILE A 128 -7.13 -0.77 15.12
C ILE A 128 -8.53 -0.31 15.55
N GLY A 129 -9.54 -0.56 14.72
CA GLY A 129 -10.91 -0.11 14.93
C GLY A 129 -11.18 1.31 14.41
N ALA A 130 -12.44 1.72 14.43
CA ALA A 130 -12.90 2.99 13.84
C ALA A 130 -12.81 4.20 14.79
N GLU A 131 -12.43 3.99 16.05
CA GLU A 131 -12.37 5.07 17.06
C GLU A 131 -11.10 5.92 16.92
N LEU A 132 -10.03 5.34 16.35
CA LEU A 132 -8.74 6.01 16.19
C LEU A 132 -8.58 6.60 14.79
N ARG A 133 -7.91 7.74 14.71
CA ARG A 133 -7.55 8.38 13.44
C ARG A 133 -6.34 7.68 12.83
N VAL A 134 -6.60 6.93 11.76
CA VAL A 134 -5.57 6.17 11.03
C VAL A 134 -5.15 6.89 9.75
N ALA A 135 -3.85 7.06 9.57
CA ALA A 135 -3.26 7.38 8.27
C ALA A 135 -2.65 6.13 7.64
N TYR A 136 -2.81 5.98 6.32
CA TYR A 136 -2.12 4.96 5.54
C TYR A 136 -0.99 5.61 4.77
N VAL A 137 0.23 5.07 4.84
CA VAL A 137 1.35 5.46 4.00
C VAL A 137 1.64 4.32 3.05
N GLN A 138 1.38 4.54 1.76
CA GLN A 138 1.87 3.61 0.75
C GLN A 138 3.37 3.82 0.59
N ILE A 139 4.13 2.77 0.89
CA ILE A 139 5.58 2.74 0.76
C ILE A 139 5.99 1.98 -0.49
N THR A 140 7.26 2.15 -0.88
CA THR A 140 7.83 1.46 -2.04
C THR A 140 7.70 -0.07 -1.96
N GLY A 141 7.89 -0.78 -3.07
CA GLY A 141 7.90 -2.24 -3.12
C GLY A 141 6.75 -2.91 -3.88
N GLY A 142 5.81 -2.13 -4.42
CA GLY A 142 4.72 -2.60 -5.28
C GLY A 142 4.28 -1.52 -6.27
N ALA A 143 3.11 -1.70 -6.90
CA ALA A 143 2.50 -0.70 -7.76
C ALA A 143 2.36 0.64 -7.02
N LEU A 144 2.70 1.71 -7.75
CA LEU A 144 2.98 3.02 -7.20
C LEU A 144 1.78 3.97 -7.13
N PRO A 145 0.77 3.90 -8.02
CA PRO A 145 -0.43 4.72 -7.90
C PRO A 145 -1.36 4.23 -6.80
N LEU A 146 -1.61 5.05 -5.79
CA LEU A 146 -2.42 4.71 -4.62
C LEU A 146 -3.90 4.51 -4.99
N SER A 147 -4.41 5.31 -5.93
CA SER A 147 -5.78 5.21 -6.47
C SER A 147 -6.14 3.85 -7.07
N LEU A 148 -5.16 2.99 -7.37
CA LEU A 148 -5.38 1.61 -7.79
C LEU A 148 -6.04 0.75 -6.69
N SER A 149 -5.84 1.08 -5.41
CA SER A 149 -6.27 0.22 -4.31
C SER A 149 -7.77 0.32 -4.02
N ASP A 150 -8.50 -0.76 -4.29
CA ASP A 150 -9.87 -0.92 -3.81
C ASP A 150 -9.94 -1.05 -2.28
N SER A 151 -8.93 -1.66 -1.66
CA SER A 151 -8.87 -1.79 -0.21
C SER A 151 -8.83 -0.45 0.49
N VAL A 152 -7.98 0.48 0.03
CA VAL A 152 -7.92 1.84 0.59
C VAL A 152 -9.28 2.52 0.46
N ARG A 153 -9.92 2.44 -0.71
CA ARG A 153 -11.23 3.06 -0.94
C ARG A 153 -12.29 2.53 0.00
N VAL A 154 -12.42 1.20 0.12
CA VAL A 154 -13.40 0.57 1.01
C VAL A 154 -13.12 0.92 2.48
N LEU A 155 -11.86 0.98 2.90
CA LEU A 155 -11.50 1.34 4.28
C LEU A 155 -11.84 2.79 4.61
N LYS A 156 -11.64 3.71 3.66
CA LYS A 156 -12.08 5.12 3.79
C LYS A 156 -13.59 5.23 3.87
N GLU A 157 -14.32 4.55 2.98
CA GLU A 157 -15.79 4.52 3.00
C GLU A 157 -16.36 3.99 4.31
N ARG A 158 -15.66 3.06 4.96
CA ARG A 158 -16.04 2.52 6.28
C ARG A 158 -15.52 3.32 7.48
N GLY A 159 -14.80 4.40 7.26
CA GLY A 159 -14.22 5.22 8.34
C GLY A 159 -13.11 4.53 9.13
N LEU A 160 -12.52 3.45 8.59
CA LEU A 160 -11.38 2.73 9.21
C LEU A 160 -10.03 3.34 8.81
N LEU A 161 -10.03 4.23 7.82
CA LEU A 161 -8.85 4.93 7.29
C LEU A 161 -9.23 6.36 6.96
N GLY A 162 -8.49 7.34 7.46
CA GLY A 162 -8.76 8.75 7.22
C GLY A 162 -8.11 9.27 5.95
N THR A 163 -6.77 9.20 5.90
CA THR A 163 -5.97 9.75 4.80
C THR A 163 -4.99 8.72 4.28
N ALA A 164 -4.88 8.63 2.96
CA ALA A 164 -3.90 7.82 2.26
C ALA A 164 -2.80 8.71 1.67
N ILE A 165 -1.59 8.53 2.18
CA ILE A 165 -0.39 9.29 1.84
C ILE A 165 0.45 8.45 0.89
N ALA A 166 0.87 9.01 -0.25
CA ALA A 166 1.86 8.36 -1.10
C ALA A 166 3.25 8.88 -0.73
N ALA A 167 4.12 7.99 -0.27
CA ALA A 167 5.54 8.29 -0.09
C ALA A 167 6.29 7.91 -1.36
N ALA A 168 7.12 8.83 -1.89
CA ALA A 168 7.84 8.62 -3.13
C ALA A 168 8.57 7.24 -3.16
N PRO A 169 8.54 6.50 -4.30
CA PRO A 169 8.01 6.91 -5.60
C PRO A 169 6.52 6.59 -5.79
N CYS A 170 5.77 6.36 -4.71
CA CYS A 170 4.31 6.21 -4.80
C CYS A 170 3.67 7.54 -5.15
N LEU A 171 2.54 7.48 -5.86
CA LEU A 171 1.86 8.67 -6.36
C LEU A 171 0.35 8.56 -6.24
N ASP A 172 -0.32 9.67 -6.51
CA ASP A 172 -1.79 9.76 -6.55
C ASP A 172 -2.48 9.39 -5.21
N GLY A 173 -1.84 9.76 -4.10
CA GLY A 173 -2.46 9.74 -2.77
C GLY A 173 -3.38 10.94 -2.55
N ASP A 174 -4.07 10.95 -1.41
CA ASP A 174 -4.74 12.16 -0.90
C ASP A 174 -3.71 13.26 -0.58
N VAL A 175 -2.50 12.82 -0.20
CA VAL A 175 -1.36 13.65 0.17
C VAL A 175 -0.10 13.01 -0.41
N GLN A 176 0.80 13.85 -0.90
CA GLN A 176 2.09 13.46 -1.46
C GLN A 176 3.22 13.86 -0.52
N CYS A 177 4.15 12.94 -0.26
CA CYS A 177 5.33 13.17 0.57
C CYS A 177 6.58 12.61 -0.12
N VAL A 178 7.71 13.29 0.05
CA VAL A 178 8.99 12.94 -0.58
C VAL A 178 9.56 11.62 -0.06
N GLY A 179 9.07 11.14 1.09
CA GLY A 179 9.47 9.86 1.66
C GLY A 179 8.68 9.50 2.91
N VAL A 180 9.02 8.34 3.48
CA VAL A 180 8.31 7.79 4.64
C VAL A 180 8.49 8.67 5.88
N ALA A 181 9.69 9.19 6.13
CA ALA A 181 9.96 10.03 7.30
C ALA A 181 9.08 11.29 7.35
N SER A 182 8.94 12.00 6.22
CA SER A 182 8.09 13.18 6.15
C SER A 182 6.61 12.83 6.18
N ALA A 183 6.19 11.71 5.60
CA ALA A 183 4.83 11.21 5.72
C ALA A 183 4.43 10.91 7.18
N LEU A 184 5.33 10.28 7.96
CA LEU A 184 5.12 10.02 9.38
C LEU A 184 5.05 11.33 10.19
N ALA A 185 5.98 12.24 9.95
CA ALA A 185 6.01 13.55 10.61
C ALA A 185 4.77 14.38 10.30
N TRP A 186 4.29 14.34 9.05
CA TRP A 186 3.05 15.00 8.63
C TRP A 186 1.84 14.37 9.32
N ALA A 187 1.76 13.05 9.39
CA ALA A 187 0.64 12.36 10.04
C ALA A 187 0.50 12.78 11.51
N VAL A 188 1.61 12.87 12.24
CA VAL A 188 1.60 13.39 13.62
C VAL A 188 1.17 14.85 13.66
N GLY A 189 1.70 15.69 12.77
CA GLY A 189 1.31 17.09 12.66
C GLY A 189 -0.19 17.33 12.40
N GLN A 190 -0.87 16.36 11.75
CA GLN A 190 -2.31 16.38 11.53
C GLN A 190 -3.13 15.69 12.63
N GLY A 191 -2.48 15.17 13.67
CA GLY A 191 -3.12 14.49 14.80
C GLY A 191 -3.69 13.12 14.45
N PHE A 192 -3.03 12.36 13.57
CA PHE A 192 -3.28 10.93 13.45
C PHE A 192 -2.69 10.18 14.65
N GLU A 193 -3.40 9.14 15.09
CA GLU A 193 -3.08 8.38 16.31
C GLU A 193 -2.35 7.07 15.99
N VAL A 194 -2.53 6.55 14.78
CA VAL A 194 -1.82 5.37 14.27
C VAL A 194 -1.48 5.58 12.79
N VAL A 195 -0.30 5.14 12.38
CA VAL A 195 0.07 5.07 10.95
C VAL A 195 0.25 3.62 10.52
N VAL A 196 -0.36 3.26 9.39
CA VAL A 196 -0.12 1.96 8.74
C VAL A 196 0.70 2.20 7.47
N CYS A 197 1.93 1.70 7.45
CA CYS A 197 2.80 1.69 6.29
C CYS A 197 2.69 0.34 5.58
N ALA A 198 2.28 0.30 4.31
CA ALA A 198 2.25 -0.95 3.54
C ALA A 198 2.70 -0.76 2.11
N VAL A 199 3.39 -1.77 1.56
CA VAL A 199 3.68 -1.81 0.12
C VAL A 199 2.38 -1.75 -0.68
N GLY A 200 2.42 -1.15 -1.87
CA GLY A 200 1.30 -1.15 -2.80
C GLY A 200 0.96 -2.54 -3.36
N PRO A 201 -0.19 -2.70 -4.06
CA PRO A 201 -0.56 -3.95 -4.70
C PRO A 201 0.47 -4.36 -5.78
N GLY A 202 0.59 -5.64 -6.11
CA GLY A 202 1.55 -6.09 -7.14
C GLY A 202 3.01 -6.02 -6.67
N ILE A 203 3.28 -6.59 -5.49
CA ILE A 203 4.62 -6.65 -4.88
C ILE A 203 5.68 -7.16 -5.88
N VAL A 204 6.78 -6.43 -6.00
CA VAL A 204 7.90 -6.82 -6.85
C VAL A 204 8.69 -7.95 -6.18
N GLY A 205 9.08 -8.97 -6.93
CA GLY A 205 9.88 -10.07 -6.39
C GLY A 205 10.66 -10.81 -7.48
N THR A 206 11.95 -11.01 -7.24
CA THR A 206 12.83 -11.83 -8.08
C THR A 206 12.96 -13.26 -7.55
N GLY A 207 12.30 -13.59 -6.44
CA GLY A 207 12.40 -14.88 -5.77
C GLY A 207 13.67 -15.06 -4.92
N THR A 208 14.41 -13.98 -4.67
CA THR A 208 15.63 -13.97 -3.85
C THR A 208 15.40 -13.32 -2.49
N ARG A 209 16.26 -13.62 -1.51
CA ARG A 209 16.16 -13.14 -0.12
C ARG A 209 16.01 -11.62 0.00
N LEU A 210 16.74 -10.87 -0.83
CA LEU A 210 16.78 -9.40 -0.78
C LEU A 210 16.11 -8.72 -1.97
N GLY A 211 15.72 -9.49 -2.99
CA GLY A 211 15.14 -8.97 -4.22
C GLY A 211 13.61 -8.96 -4.18
N HIS A 212 13.01 -8.42 -3.11
CA HIS A 212 11.56 -8.31 -3.00
C HIS A 212 11.13 -6.99 -2.34
N GLY A 213 9.97 -6.46 -2.77
CA GLY A 213 9.48 -5.17 -2.32
C GLY A 213 9.07 -5.10 -0.85
N GLY A 214 8.74 -6.24 -0.24
CA GLY A 214 8.37 -6.31 1.18
C GLY A 214 9.47 -5.85 2.15
N LEU A 215 10.71 -5.66 1.68
CA LEU A 215 11.80 -5.07 2.48
C LEU A 215 11.54 -3.61 2.84
N ALA A 216 10.71 -2.89 2.07
CA ALA A 216 10.35 -1.51 2.37
C ALA A 216 9.71 -1.35 3.76
N ALA A 217 9.09 -2.40 4.29
CA ALA A 217 8.57 -2.39 5.66
C ALA A 217 9.68 -2.14 6.71
N ALA A 218 10.91 -2.62 6.46
CA ALA A 218 12.05 -2.35 7.33
C ALA A 218 12.50 -0.89 7.24
N GLU A 219 12.44 -0.28 6.04
CA GLU A 219 12.73 1.15 5.86
C GLU A 219 11.73 2.03 6.64
N ALA A 220 10.45 1.67 6.60
CA ALA A 220 9.42 2.35 7.37
C ALA A 220 9.63 2.18 8.89
N ALA A 221 9.96 0.97 9.35
CA ALA A 221 10.27 0.71 10.75
C ALA A 221 11.49 1.51 11.22
N ASN A 222 12.55 1.56 10.41
CA ASN A 222 13.77 2.33 10.71
C ASN A 222 13.49 3.83 10.79
N ALA A 223 12.68 4.38 9.87
CA ALA A 223 12.28 5.78 9.93
C ALA A 223 11.45 6.08 11.19
N ALA A 224 10.52 5.20 11.55
CA ALA A 224 9.73 5.32 12.76
C ALA A 224 10.61 5.29 14.02
N SER A 225 11.52 4.31 14.15
CA SER A 225 12.47 4.23 15.27
C SER A 225 13.34 5.49 15.36
N ALA A 226 13.89 5.96 14.23
CA ALA A 226 14.80 7.11 14.20
C ALA A 226 14.10 8.42 14.62
N LEU A 227 12.80 8.53 14.37
CA LEU A 227 11.99 9.68 14.76
C LEU A 227 11.28 9.51 16.12
N GLY A 228 11.59 8.44 16.86
CA GLY A 228 11.04 8.19 18.20
C GLY A 228 9.59 7.69 18.22
N GLY A 229 9.17 6.96 17.19
CA GLY A 229 7.89 6.23 17.16
C GLY A 229 7.99 4.82 17.74
N SER A 230 6.88 4.08 17.68
CA SER A 230 6.77 2.68 18.12
C SER A 230 6.45 1.77 16.92
N PRO A 231 7.47 1.28 16.19
CA PRO A 231 7.24 0.44 15.03
C PRO A 231 6.78 -0.97 15.41
N ILE A 232 5.75 -1.44 14.69
CA ILE A 232 5.16 -2.77 14.82
C ILE A 232 5.24 -3.45 13.45
N LEU A 233 5.98 -4.54 13.32
CA LEU A 233 6.00 -5.32 12.09
C LEU A 233 4.81 -6.30 12.07
N ALA A 234 3.97 -6.19 11.04
CA ALA A 234 2.89 -7.15 10.81
C ALA A 234 3.46 -8.46 10.23
N ALA A 235 3.45 -9.52 11.02
CA ALA A 235 3.96 -10.82 10.60
C ALA A 235 3.20 -11.34 9.38
N ARG A 236 3.94 -11.81 8.38
CA ARG A 236 3.40 -12.55 7.25
C ARG A 236 3.47 -14.03 7.60
N VAL A 237 2.33 -14.57 7.99
CA VAL A 237 2.16 -16.00 8.26
C VAL A 237 1.28 -16.58 7.17
N SER A 238 1.59 -17.79 6.71
CA SER A 238 0.69 -18.50 5.82
C SER A 238 0.80 -20.01 6.09
N GLU A 239 -0.33 -20.69 6.14
CA GLU A 239 -0.36 -22.17 6.21
C GLU A 239 -0.82 -22.77 4.87
N GLY A 240 -1.56 -22.00 4.08
CA GLY A 240 -2.15 -22.42 2.81
C GLY A 240 -1.23 -22.29 1.58
N ASP A 241 -0.06 -21.67 1.69
CA ASP A 241 0.84 -21.51 0.52
C ASP A 241 1.46 -22.86 0.11
N PRO A 242 1.38 -23.25 -1.18
CA PRO A 242 1.97 -24.49 -1.67
C PRO A 242 3.50 -24.48 -1.65
N ARG A 243 4.13 -23.30 -1.57
CA ARG A 243 5.59 -23.14 -1.54
C ARG A 243 6.06 -23.29 -0.10
N GLU A 244 6.87 -24.32 0.16
CA GLU A 244 7.37 -24.65 1.50
C GLU A 244 8.01 -23.47 2.25
N ARG A 245 8.81 -22.65 1.56
CA ARG A 245 9.44 -21.43 2.12
C ARG A 245 8.47 -20.31 2.56
N HIS A 246 7.18 -20.46 2.26
CA HIS A 246 6.11 -19.53 2.63
C HIS A 246 5.12 -20.14 3.63
N ARG A 247 5.37 -21.38 4.09
CA ARG A 247 4.60 -21.99 5.18
C ARG A 247 5.11 -21.55 6.54
N GLY A 248 4.21 -21.33 7.48
CA GLY A 248 4.52 -20.72 8.77
C GLY A 248 4.92 -19.26 8.61
N VAL A 249 5.89 -18.78 9.40
CA VAL A 249 6.41 -17.41 9.26
C VAL A 249 7.21 -17.27 7.98
N SER A 250 6.77 -16.36 7.11
CA SER A 250 7.39 -16.14 5.82
C SER A 250 8.82 -15.62 5.97
N HIS A 251 9.73 -16.09 5.11
CA HIS A 251 11.08 -15.53 5.02
C HIS A 251 11.09 -14.01 4.79
N HIS A 252 10.03 -13.43 4.21
CA HIS A 252 9.89 -11.98 4.04
C HIS A 252 9.84 -11.24 5.39
N THR A 253 9.11 -11.78 6.38
CA THR A 253 9.06 -11.22 7.74
C THR A 253 10.44 -11.29 8.38
N ARG A 254 11.12 -12.43 8.24
CA ARG A 254 12.48 -12.60 8.74
C ARG A 254 13.47 -11.63 8.08
N SER A 255 13.49 -11.54 6.75
CA SER A 255 14.37 -10.63 6.02
C SER A 255 14.11 -9.16 6.39
N ALA A 256 12.84 -8.76 6.55
CA ALA A 256 12.51 -7.40 6.98
C ALA A 256 12.99 -7.14 8.42
N LEU A 257 12.74 -8.07 9.35
CA LEU A 257 13.18 -7.95 10.74
C LEU A 257 14.71 -7.87 10.87
N GLU A 258 15.46 -8.69 10.13
CA GLU A 258 16.93 -8.68 10.12
C GLU A 258 17.54 -7.36 9.58
N LEU A 259 16.75 -6.53 8.88
CA LEU A 259 17.17 -5.22 8.37
C LEU A 259 16.65 -4.04 9.22
N CYS A 260 15.87 -4.33 10.27
CA CYS A 260 15.47 -3.32 11.24
C CYS A 260 16.68 -3.00 12.14
N LEU A 261 16.96 -1.70 12.29
CA LEU A 261 18.11 -1.18 13.06
C LEU A 261 17.72 -0.78 14.48
N GLY A 262 16.46 -0.40 14.69
CA GLY A 262 15.91 -0.04 16.00
C GLY A 262 15.07 -1.16 16.62
N ASP A 263 14.55 -0.90 17.82
CA ASP A 263 13.63 -1.81 18.49
C ASP A 263 12.31 -1.88 17.71
N VAL A 264 12.01 -3.06 17.17
CA VAL A 264 10.77 -3.34 16.42
C VAL A 264 10.06 -4.53 17.06
N THR A 265 8.80 -4.33 17.40
CA THR A 265 7.96 -5.41 17.91
C THR A 265 7.27 -6.13 16.76
N VAL A 266 7.19 -7.45 16.83
CA VAL A 266 6.34 -8.24 15.92
C VAL A 266 5.04 -8.60 16.64
N ALA A 267 3.91 -8.13 16.15
CA ALA A 267 2.62 -8.56 16.70
C ALA A 267 2.34 -10.01 16.30
N TRP A 268 1.95 -10.83 17.26
CA TRP A 268 1.77 -12.27 17.06
C TRP A 268 0.43 -12.76 17.62
N PRO A 269 -0.39 -13.50 16.86
CA PRO A 269 -1.62 -14.10 17.39
C PRO A 269 -1.29 -15.12 18.49
N ALA A 270 -1.81 -14.91 19.71
CA ALA A 270 -1.57 -15.79 20.85
C ALA A 270 -2.07 -17.24 20.63
N SER A 271 -2.98 -17.44 19.67
CA SER A 271 -3.50 -18.76 19.29
C SER A 271 -2.57 -19.55 18.36
N LEU A 272 -1.45 -18.97 17.89
CA LEU A 272 -0.52 -19.61 16.95
C LEU A 272 0.83 -19.88 17.62
N ASP A 273 1.42 -21.04 17.33
CA ASP A 273 2.76 -21.37 17.78
C ASP A 273 3.81 -20.48 17.10
N ALA A 274 4.50 -19.65 17.89
CA ALA A 274 5.57 -18.81 17.40
C ALA A 274 6.89 -19.60 17.24
N PRO A 275 7.67 -19.34 16.18
CA PRO A 275 9.00 -19.93 16.09
C PRO A 275 9.95 -19.31 17.12
N ALA A 276 10.86 -20.12 17.66
CA ALA A 276 11.77 -19.70 18.73
C ALA A 276 12.66 -18.49 18.38
N TRP A 277 12.99 -18.30 17.11
CA TRP A 277 13.83 -17.18 16.64
C TRP A 277 13.09 -15.83 16.65
N LEU A 278 11.76 -15.81 16.78
CA LEU A 278 10.95 -14.60 16.83
C LEU A 278 10.84 -14.08 18.27
N GLU A 279 11.96 -13.60 18.80
CA GLU A 279 12.10 -13.17 20.20
C GLU A 279 11.41 -11.83 20.47
N SER A 280 11.44 -10.88 19.52
CA SER A 280 10.85 -9.54 19.68
C SER A 280 9.32 -9.51 19.48
N ARG A 281 8.63 -10.62 19.72
CA ARG A 281 7.19 -10.71 19.54
C ARG A 281 6.43 -10.27 20.79
N GLU A 282 5.24 -9.72 20.57
CA GLU A 282 4.22 -9.57 21.60
C GLU A 282 2.98 -10.36 21.18
N GLU A 283 2.50 -11.21 22.09
CA GLU A 283 1.34 -12.05 21.86
C GLU A 283 0.06 -11.26 22.10
N VAL A 284 -0.84 -11.34 21.13
CA VAL A 284 -2.07 -10.55 21.06
C VAL A 284 -3.25 -11.49 20.95
N ASP A 285 -4.28 -11.25 21.74
CA ASP A 285 -5.55 -11.94 21.57
C ASP A 285 -6.20 -11.49 20.26
N THR A 286 -6.44 -12.45 19.37
CA THR A 286 -7.07 -12.20 18.07
C THR A 286 -8.47 -12.78 17.97
N ASP A 287 -9.07 -13.17 19.10
CA ASP A 287 -10.45 -13.61 19.13
C ASP A 287 -11.37 -12.55 18.50
N GLY A 288 -12.27 -13.03 17.63
CA GLY A 288 -13.18 -12.15 16.89
C GLY A 288 -12.61 -11.49 15.64
N TRP A 289 -11.35 -11.74 15.23
CA TRP A 289 -10.77 -11.17 13.99
C TRP A 289 -11.66 -11.38 12.77
N ARG A 290 -12.32 -12.55 12.66
CA ARG A 290 -13.25 -12.85 11.55
C ARG A 290 -14.45 -11.91 11.52
N ALA A 291 -15.01 -11.61 12.68
CA ALA A 291 -16.16 -10.72 12.80
C ALA A 291 -15.74 -9.26 12.53
N ALA A 292 -14.60 -8.83 13.06
CA ALA A 292 -14.06 -7.49 12.85
C ALA A 292 -13.72 -7.23 11.38
N CYS A 293 -13.19 -8.23 10.67
CA CYS A 293 -12.84 -8.11 9.26
C CYS A 293 -14.02 -8.39 8.32
N ALA A 294 -15.22 -8.69 8.83
CA ALA A 294 -16.35 -9.12 8.01
C ALA A 294 -16.74 -8.07 6.96
N GLY A 295 -16.82 -8.52 5.70
CA GLY A 295 -17.16 -7.67 4.56
C GLY A 295 -16.05 -6.71 4.12
N LEU A 296 -14.87 -6.74 4.72
CA LEU A 296 -13.69 -6.05 4.18
C LEU A 296 -13.10 -6.83 2.99
N PRO A 297 -12.32 -6.17 2.12
CA PRO A 297 -11.63 -6.86 1.03
C PRO A 297 -10.49 -7.71 1.59
N LEU A 298 -10.76 -9.01 1.77
CA LEU A 298 -9.83 -9.99 2.34
C LEU A 298 -9.41 -11.00 1.27
N GLU A 299 -8.32 -10.69 0.57
CA GLU A 299 -7.71 -11.61 -0.37
C GLU A 299 -6.18 -11.45 -0.32
N HIS A 300 -5.46 -12.56 -0.25
CA HIS A 300 -4.01 -12.59 -0.39
C HIS A 300 -3.60 -13.67 -1.37
N MET A 301 -3.03 -13.27 -2.52
CA MET A 301 -2.53 -14.20 -3.55
C MET A 301 -3.61 -15.19 -4.01
N GLY A 302 -4.84 -14.71 -4.21
CA GLY A 302 -5.99 -15.54 -4.60
C GLY A 302 -6.60 -16.37 -3.48
N ARG A 303 -6.17 -16.20 -2.22
CA ARG A 303 -6.70 -16.93 -1.06
C ARG A 303 -7.48 -16.01 -0.13
N GLY A 304 -8.62 -16.49 0.35
CA GLY A 304 -9.47 -15.82 1.34
C GLY A 304 -9.23 -16.29 2.79
N PRO A 305 -10.00 -15.72 3.75
CA PRO A 305 -9.92 -16.03 5.18
C PRO A 305 -10.13 -17.49 5.57
N ASP A 306 -10.84 -18.25 4.75
CA ASP A 306 -11.09 -19.68 5.00
C ASP A 306 -9.93 -20.56 4.54
N GLU A 307 -9.12 -20.07 3.60
CA GLU A 307 -7.98 -20.78 3.03
C GLU A 307 -6.66 -20.46 3.73
N ASP A 308 -6.51 -19.24 4.26
CA ASP A 308 -5.27 -18.78 4.91
C ASP A 308 -5.57 -17.92 6.17
N PRO A 309 -6.28 -18.46 7.18
CA PRO A 309 -6.74 -17.68 8.34
C PRO A 309 -5.61 -17.06 9.15
N ALA A 310 -4.48 -17.76 9.27
CA ALA A 310 -3.31 -17.30 10.02
C ALA A 310 -2.75 -15.99 9.46
N PHE A 311 -2.80 -15.78 8.14
CA PHE A 311 -2.38 -14.53 7.49
C PHE A 311 -3.19 -13.33 8.00
N PHE A 312 -4.52 -13.46 8.00
CA PHE A 312 -5.42 -12.38 8.38
C PHE A 312 -5.40 -12.14 9.89
N ALA A 313 -5.34 -13.20 10.69
CA ALA A 313 -5.19 -13.08 12.14
C ALA A 313 -3.88 -12.38 12.53
N ALA A 314 -2.75 -12.73 11.90
CA ALA A 314 -1.46 -12.09 12.16
C ALA A 314 -1.43 -10.60 11.78
N ALA A 315 -2.08 -10.23 10.67
CA ALA A 315 -2.22 -8.82 10.30
C ALA A 315 -3.17 -8.08 11.26
N TYR A 316 -4.28 -8.70 11.67
CA TYR A 316 -5.20 -8.14 12.65
C TYR A 316 -4.52 -7.90 14.01
N ALA A 317 -3.68 -8.84 14.47
CA ALA A 317 -2.90 -8.71 15.70
C ALA A 317 -2.05 -7.42 15.71
N ALA A 318 -1.45 -7.05 14.57
CA ALA A 318 -0.66 -5.83 14.46
C ALA A 318 -1.51 -4.56 14.63
N GLY A 319 -2.76 -4.59 14.15
CA GLY A 319 -3.70 -3.50 14.37
C GLY A 319 -4.13 -3.37 15.83
N VAL A 320 -4.46 -4.50 16.46
CA VAL A 320 -4.82 -4.54 17.89
C VAL A 320 -3.67 -4.03 18.76
N LEU A 321 -2.43 -4.49 18.51
CA LEU A 321 -1.27 -4.04 19.25
C LEU A 321 -1.02 -2.54 19.07
N ALA A 322 -1.23 -2.01 17.86
CA ALA A 322 -1.08 -0.58 17.61
C ALA A 322 -2.10 0.25 18.40
N ARG A 323 -3.37 -0.18 18.43
CA ARG A 323 -4.42 0.44 19.24
C ARG A 323 -4.06 0.45 20.72
N ASP A 324 -3.57 -0.68 21.24
CA ASP A 324 -3.24 -0.83 22.66
C ASP A 324 -2.01 0.03 23.07
N ARG A 325 -1.24 0.54 22.10
CA ARG A 325 -0.11 1.46 22.32
C ARG A 325 -0.45 2.94 22.16
N VAL A 326 -1.67 3.28 21.75
CA VAL A 326 -2.13 4.68 21.76
C VAL A 326 -2.35 5.10 23.22
N VAL A 327 -1.75 6.24 23.60
CA VAL A 327 -1.79 6.81 24.97
C VAL A 327 -2.72 7.99 25.03
#